data_AF-A0AAW1MF57-F1
#
_entry.id   AF-A0AAW1MF57-F1
#
_cell.length_a   1.000
_cell.length_b   1.000
_cell.length_c   1.000
_cell.angle_alpha   90.00
_cell.angle_beta   90.00
_cell.angle_gamma   90.00
#
_symmetry.space_group_name_H-M   'P 1'
#
loop_
_entity.id
_entity.type
_entity.pdbx_description
1 polymer ?
#
loop_
_entity_poly.entity_id
_entity_poly.type
_entity_poly.pdbx_seq_one_letter_code
_entity_poly.pdbx_strand_id
1 'polypeptide(L)'
;MSSVMVYQILIKVRDHIGLMYKLCEDIAKLDMIQSLAQASSGIGYARPEFGDYLEITNSRHPLLDFLCSTEPTSNSIFATPDHNVHIITGPNGSGKSIFNGSGKSIFIRQVLLLQVMAQVGCFIPAELATLRVCDRILARVYFDDNMDCGASSFILEIKEIQYFHTVMTANTLI
;
A
#
# COMPACT_ATOMS: atom_id res chain seq x y z
N MET A 1 -22.85 33.02 -37.81
CA MET A 1 -22.82 33.79 -36.54
C MET A 1 -22.42 32.94 -35.34
N SER A 2 -23.01 31.76 -35.12
CA SER A 2 -22.67 30.89 -33.96
C SER A 2 -21.17 30.54 -33.83
N SER A 3 -20.52 30.10 -34.91
CA SER A 3 -19.09 29.73 -34.89
C SER A 3 -18.14 30.88 -34.52
N VAL A 4 -18.45 32.11 -34.94
CA VAL A 4 -17.64 33.30 -34.63
C VAL A 4 -17.71 33.65 -33.13
N MET A 5 -18.88 33.47 -32.52
CA MET A 5 -19.08 33.71 -31.10
C MET A 5 -18.32 32.69 -30.24
N VAL A 6 -18.35 31.40 -30.62
CA VAL A 6 -17.58 30.33 -29.96
C VAL A 6 -16.08 30.61 -30.05
N TYR A 7 -15.59 31.02 -31.21
CA TYR A 7 -14.17 31.35 -31.41
C TYR A 7 -13.71 32.51 -30.52
N GLN A 8 -14.53 33.57 -30.38
CA GLN A 8 -14.23 34.69 -29.48
C GLN A 8 -14.19 34.26 -28.00
N ILE A 9 -15.07 33.36 -27.57
CA ILE A 9 -15.05 32.81 -26.21
C ILE A 9 -13.79 31.98 -26.00
N LEU A 10 -13.41 31.12 -26.95
CA LEU A 10 -12.20 30.30 -26.86
C LEU A 10 -10.93 31.15 -26.74
N ILE A 11 -10.84 32.28 -27.46
CA ILE A 11 -9.70 33.20 -27.32
C ILE A 11 -9.65 33.78 -25.90
N LYS A 12 -10.78 34.27 -25.37
CA LYS A 12 -10.84 34.82 -24.01
C LYS A 12 -10.51 33.79 -22.92
N VAL A 13 -10.92 32.54 -23.11
CA VAL A 13 -10.61 31.44 -22.18
C VAL A 13 -9.12 31.07 -22.26
N ARG A 14 -8.50 31.15 -23.45
CA ARG A 14 -7.07 30.85 -23.63
C ARG A 14 -6.16 31.69 -22.75
N ASP A 15 -6.49 32.96 -22.57
CA ASP A 15 -5.74 33.88 -21.69
C ASP A 15 -5.72 33.42 -20.23
N HIS A 16 -6.69 32.58 -19.83
CA HIS A 16 -6.88 32.10 -18.46
C HIS A 16 -6.54 30.62 -18.27
N ILE A 17 -6.04 29.93 -19.31
CA ILE A 17 -5.75 28.48 -19.26
C ILE A 17 -4.81 28.13 -18.09
N GLY A 18 -3.76 28.94 -17.87
CA GLY A 18 -2.82 28.70 -16.77
C GLY A 18 -3.49 28.75 -15.40
N LEU A 19 -4.42 29.68 -15.18
CA LEU A 19 -5.19 29.77 -13.95
C LEU A 19 -6.17 28.58 -13.81
N MET A 20 -6.78 28.14 -14.91
CA MET A 20 -7.68 26.98 -14.89
C MET A 20 -6.93 25.69 -14.53
N TYR A 21 -5.74 25.45 -15.09
CA TYR A 21 -4.93 24.28 -14.73
C TYR A 21 -4.55 24.29 -13.25
N LYS A 22 -4.15 25.45 -12.72
CA LYS A 22 -3.84 25.59 -11.30
C LYS A 22 -5.06 25.30 -10.42
N LEU A 23 -6.23 25.82 -10.78
CA LEU A 23 -7.48 25.54 -10.08
C LEU A 23 -7.83 24.04 -10.11
N CYS A 24 -7.68 23.38 -11.26
CA CYS A 24 -7.90 21.95 -11.37
C CYS A 24 -6.94 21.14 -10.48
N GLU A 25 -5.66 21.53 -10.42
CA GLU A 25 -4.67 20.90 -9.55
C GLU A 25 -5.03 21.06 -8.07
N ASP A 26 -5.44 22.25 -7.65
CA ASP A 26 -5.83 22.53 -6.27
C ASP A 26 -7.10 21.76 -5.87
N ILE A 27 -8.10 21.68 -6.76
CA ILE A 27 -9.31 20.88 -6.54
C ILE A 27 -8.95 19.39 -6.45
N ALA A 28 -8.10 18.89 -7.34
CA ALA A 28 -7.68 17.48 -7.32
C ALA A 28 -6.92 17.12 -6.03
N LYS A 29 -6.06 18.01 -5.52
CA LYS A 29 -5.38 17.82 -4.23
C LYS A 29 -6.35 17.80 -3.06
N LEU A 30 -7.34 18.70 -3.07
CA LEU A 30 -8.37 18.73 -2.02
C LEU A 30 -9.20 17.44 -2.01
N ASP A 31 -9.65 17.00 -3.18
CA ASP A 31 -10.42 15.75 -3.35
C ASP A 31 -9.62 14.52 -2.89
N MET A 32 -8.33 14.46 -3.24
CA MET A 32 -7.42 13.42 -2.77
C MET A 32 -7.30 13.40 -1.24
N ILE A 33 -7.02 14.54 -0.60
CA ILE A 33 -6.86 14.61 0.86
C ILE A 33 -8.17 14.26 1.57
N GLN A 34 -9.30 14.76 1.07
CA GLN A 34 -10.62 14.42 1.62
C GLN A 34 -10.89 12.91 1.51
N SER A 35 -10.59 12.31 0.36
CA SER A 35 -10.78 10.87 0.12
C SER A 35 -9.94 10.02 1.07
N LEU A 36 -8.68 10.41 1.32
CA LEU A 36 -7.82 9.72 2.29
C LEU A 36 -8.32 9.86 3.73
N ALA A 37 -8.79 11.05 4.11
CA ALA A 37 -9.38 11.29 5.42
C ALA A 37 -10.65 10.45 5.64
N GLN A 38 -11.50 10.34 4.61
CA GLN A 38 -12.71 9.52 4.66
C GLN A 38 -12.38 8.01 4.70
N ALA A 39 -11.40 7.56 3.91
CA ALA A 39 -10.99 6.15 3.91
C ALA A 39 -10.39 5.71 5.25
N SER A 40 -9.90 6.67 6.06
CA SER A 40 -9.22 6.41 7.33
C SER A 40 -9.94 6.98 8.56
N SER A 41 -11.21 7.36 8.42
CA SER A 41 -12.05 7.81 9.53
C SER A 41 -12.67 6.66 10.33
N GLY A 42 -12.23 5.42 10.10
CA GLY A 42 -12.72 4.24 10.79
C GLY A 42 -12.29 4.21 12.27
N ILE A 43 -13.06 3.51 13.09
CA ILE A 43 -12.68 3.25 14.49
C ILE A 43 -11.42 2.39 14.53
N GLY A 44 -10.45 2.79 15.35
CA GLY A 44 -9.19 2.06 15.52
C GLY A 44 -8.18 2.32 14.40
N TYR A 45 -8.24 3.49 13.77
CA TYR A 45 -7.18 4.01 12.91
C TYR A 45 -6.26 4.93 13.70
N ALA A 46 -4.95 4.74 13.54
CA ALA A 46 -3.92 5.58 14.15
C ALA A 46 -3.20 6.40 13.07
N ARG A 47 -2.83 7.63 13.44
CA ARG A 47 -1.92 8.45 12.64
C ARG A 47 -0.52 7.83 12.72
N PRO A 48 0.10 7.44 11.59
CA PRO A 48 1.44 6.88 11.61
C PRO A 48 2.49 7.96 11.93
N GLU A 49 3.48 7.57 12.71
CA GLU A 49 4.72 8.32 12.94
C GLU A 49 5.87 7.68 12.17
N PHE A 50 6.84 8.49 11.74
CA PHE A 50 8.01 7.98 11.03
C PHE A 50 9.26 8.09 11.91
N GLY A 51 9.99 6.97 12.03
CA GLY A 51 11.19 6.88 12.87
C GLY A 51 12.18 5.82 12.36
N ASP A 52 13.11 5.43 13.22
CA ASP A 52 14.21 4.50 12.88
C ASP A 52 13.86 3.02 13.07
N TYR A 53 12.65 2.73 13.56
CA TYR A 53 12.14 1.38 13.81
C TYR A 53 10.72 1.22 13.27
N LEU A 54 10.31 -0.05 13.08
CA LEU A 54 8.95 -0.43 12.73
C LEU A 54 8.28 -0.95 14.00
N GLU A 55 7.18 -0.34 14.41
CA GLU A 55 6.33 -0.80 15.49
C GLU A 55 4.88 -0.59 15.06
N ILE A 56 4.13 -1.67 14.95
CA ILE A 56 2.71 -1.60 14.68
C ILE A 56 2.02 -2.51 15.69
N THR A 57 1.13 -1.96 16.50
CA THR A 57 0.41 -2.71 17.53
C THR A 57 -1.07 -2.89 17.15
N ASN A 58 -1.58 -4.10 17.38
CA ASN A 58 -2.98 -4.47 17.17
C ASN A 58 -3.54 -4.01 15.81
N SER A 59 -2.76 -4.22 14.75
CA SER A 59 -3.16 -3.83 13.40
C SER A 59 -4.04 -4.86 12.71
N ARG A 60 -4.88 -4.39 11.80
CA ARG A 60 -5.77 -5.22 10.99
C ARG A 60 -5.45 -5.05 9.51
N HIS A 61 -5.80 -6.03 8.70
CA HIS A 61 -5.67 -5.91 7.26
C HIS A 61 -6.83 -5.03 6.74
N PRO A 62 -6.57 -3.86 6.12
CA PRO A 62 -7.59 -2.88 5.73
C PRO A 62 -8.76 -3.45 4.93
N LEU A 63 -8.50 -4.43 4.06
CA LEU A 63 -9.55 -5.05 3.23
C LEU A 63 -10.35 -6.15 3.93
N LEU A 64 -9.86 -6.73 5.04
CA LEU A 64 -10.57 -7.84 5.68
C LEU A 64 -11.83 -7.39 6.41
N ASP A 65 -11.86 -6.16 6.91
CA ASP A 65 -13.04 -5.57 7.55
C ASP A 65 -14.25 -5.51 6.58
N PHE A 66 -14.00 -5.39 5.27
CA PHE A 66 -15.05 -5.35 4.25
C PHE A 66 -15.44 -6.73 3.69
N LEU A 67 -14.56 -7.73 3.86
CA LEU A 67 -14.65 -9.01 3.15
C LEU A 67 -15.00 -10.18 4.07
N CYS A 68 -14.79 -10.04 5.38
CA CYS A 68 -15.11 -11.08 6.36
C CYS A 68 -16.38 -10.72 7.13
N SER A 69 -17.24 -11.72 7.36
CA SER A 69 -18.44 -11.58 8.21
C SER A 69 -18.12 -11.55 9.71
N THR A 70 -16.89 -11.92 10.07
CA THR A 70 -16.38 -11.93 11.45
C THR A 70 -15.23 -10.94 11.58
N GLU A 71 -15.09 -10.33 12.75
CA GLU A 71 -13.99 -9.42 13.03
C GLU A 71 -12.63 -10.10 12.78
N PRO A 72 -11.75 -9.50 11.96
CA PRO A 72 -10.43 -10.05 11.71
C PRO A 72 -9.55 -9.92 12.96
N THR A 73 -8.74 -10.95 13.21
CA THR A 73 -7.78 -10.94 14.31
C THR A 73 -6.71 -9.88 14.08
N SER A 74 -6.47 -9.07 15.11
CA SER A 74 -5.43 -8.04 15.10
C SER A 74 -4.05 -8.65 15.32
N ASN A 75 -3.02 -8.10 14.67
CA ASN A 75 -1.64 -8.57 14.74
C ASN A 75 -0.68 -7.41 14.99
N SER A 76 0.41 -7.70 15.71
CA SER A 76 1.46 -6.73 16.02
C SER A 76 2.79 -7.14 15.39
N ILE A 77 3.61 -6.16 15.01
CA ILE A 77 4.97 -6.35 14.51
C ILE A 77 5.91 -5.31 15.09
N PHE A 78 7.13 -5.74 15.40
CA PHE A 78 8.20 -4.88 15.89
C PHE A 78 9.51 -5.26 15.21
N ALA A 79 10.18 -4.31 14.57
CA ALA A 79 11.45 -4.52 13.90
C ALA A 79 12.38 -3.32 14.14
N THR A 80 13.61 -3.58 14.57
CA THR A 80 14.67 -2.60 14.74
C THR A 80 15.79 -2.84 13.73
N PRO A 81 16.74 -1.91 13.54
CA PRO A 81 17.91 -2.16 12.71
C PRO A 81 18.68 -3.44 13.08
N ASP A 82 18.71 -3.80 14.37
CA ASP A 82 19.37 -5.01 14.88
C ASP A 82 18.50 -6.29 14.75
N HIS A 83 17.18 -6.12 14.68
CA HIS A 83 16.19 -7.20 14.58
C HIS A 83 15.21 -6.91 13.44
N ASN A 84 15.72 -7.01 12.21
CA ASN A 84 15.00 -6.63 10.98
C ASN A 84 14.53 -7.82 10.12
N VAL A 85 14.77 -9.06 10.56
CA VAL A 85 14.36 -10.28 9.86
C VAL A 85 13.37 -11.06 10.70
N HIS A 86 12.19 -11.35 10.12
CA HIS A 86 11.14 -12.15 10.77
C HIS A 86 10.92 -13.47 10.02
N ILE A 87 11.08 -14.58 10.72
CA ILE A 87 10.75 -15.91 10.21
C ILE A 87 9.36 -16.29 10.71
N ILE A 88 8.38 -16.26 9.81
CA ILE A 88 6.97 -16.55 10.15
C ILE A 88 6.68 -18.02 9.84
N THR A 89 6.36 -18.79 10.87
CA THR A 89 6.02 -20.22 10.76
C THR A 89 4.59 -20.46 11.23
N GLY A 90 3.99 -21.59 10.82
CA GLY A 90 2.65 -21.98 11.24
C GLY A 90 1.90 -22.80 10.19
N PRO A 91 0.74 -23.38 10.53
CA PRO A 91 -0.04 -24.23 9.63
C PRO A 91 -0.48 -23.50 8.36
N ASN A 92 -0.44 -24.18 7.22
CA ASN A 92 -1.04 -23.66 5.97
C ASN A 92 -2.56 -23.75 6.09
N GLY A 93 -3.18 -22.70 6.65
CA GLY A 93 -4.63 -22.62 6.86
C GLY A 93 -5.07 -22.17 8.25
N SER A 94 -4.17 -21.67 9.11
CA SER A 94 -4.50 -21.22 10.48
C SER A 94 -5.29 -19.89 10.56
N GLY A 95 -6.16 -19.61 9.60
CA GLY A 95 -7.09 -18.48 9.62
C GLY A 95 -8.33 -18.86 8.83
N LYS A 96 -9.51 -18.83 9.47
CA LYS A 96 -10.80 -18.89 8.78
C LYS A 96 -11.00 -17.55 8.05
N SER A 97 -10.38 -17.38 6.89
CA SER A 97 -10.63 -16.21 6.05
C SER A 97 -11.06 -16.68 4.66
N ILE A 98 -12.02 -15.96 4.09
CA ILE A 98 -12.64 -16.21 2.77
C ILE A 98 -11.63 -16.02 1.63
N PHE A 99 -10.43 -15.47 1.91
CA PHE A 99 -9.29 -15.54 1.00
C PHE A 99 -8.65 -16.93 1.05
N ASN A 100 -8.43 -17.52 -0.12
CA ASN A 100 -7.65 -18.76 -0.34
C ASN A 100 -6.15 -18.62 0.01
N GLY A 101 -5.79 -17.83 1.03
CA GLY A 101 -4.42 -17.59 1.48
C GLY A 101 -4.22 -18.06 2.91
N SER A 102 -3.04 -18.60 3.21
CA SER A 102 -2.66 -18.88 4.59
C SER A 102 -2.65 -17.58 5.41
N GLY A 103 -3.07 -17.62 6.69
CA GLY A 103 -3.06 -16.44 7.57
C GLY A 103 -1.71 -15.72 7.66
N LYS A 104 -0.61 -16.45 7.42
CA LYS A 104 0.75 -15.93 7.29
C LYS A 104 0.91 -14.99 6.09
N SER A 105 0.42 -15.41 4.91
CA SER A 105 0.47 -14.62 3.68
C SER A 105 -0.37 -13.35 3.80
N ILE A 106 -1.52 -13.45 4.48
CA ILE A 106 -2.39 -12.30 4.79
C ILE A 106 -1.65 -11.31 5.68
N PHE A 107 -0.97 -11.78 6.73
CA PHE A 107 -0.20 -10.92 7.62
C PHE A 107 0.96 -10.21 6.90
N ILE A 108 1.70 -10.90 6.03
CA ILE A 108 2.76 -10.26 5.22
C ILE A 108 2.16 -9.15 4.35
N ARG A 109 1.08 -9.44 3.62
CA ARG A 109 0.38 -8.45 2.78
C ARG A 109 -0.17 -7.28 3.60
N GLN A 110 -0.64 -7.54 4.82
CA GLN A 110 -1.08 -6.51 5.75
C GLN A 110 0.05 -5.53 6.05
N VAL A 111 1.22 -6.00 6.48
CA VAL A 111 2.37 -5.12 6.79
C VAL A 111 2.76 -4.27 5.57
N LEU A 112 2.83 -4.88 4.38
CA LEU A 112 3.14 -4.16 3.13
C LEU A 112 2.11 -3.08 2.79
N LEU A 113 0.82 -3.39 2.95
CA LEU A 113 -0.26 -2.45 2.67
C LEU A 113 -0.27 -1.30 3.67
N LEU A 114 -0.02 -1.58 4.96
CA LEU A 114 0.10 -0.55 5.99
C LEU A 114 1.28 0.40 5.70
N GLN A 115 2.41 -0.13 5.24
CA GLN A 115 3.56 0.67 4.80
C GLN A 115 3.19 1.64 3.67
N VAL A 116 2.49 1.15 2.64
CA VAL A 116 2.03 1.98 1.52
C VAL A 116 1.04 3.04 1.99
N MET A 117 0.04 2.66 2.77
CA MET A 117 -0.97 3.59 3.28
C MET A 117 -0.33 4.73 4.10
N ALA A 118 0.61 4.39 4.98
CA ALA A 118 1.31 5.38 5.78
C ALA A 118 2.13 6.36 4.92
N GLN A 119 2.91 5.86 3.95
CA GLN A 119 3.74 6.72 3.09
C GLN A 119 2.95 7.52 2.05
N VAL A 120 1.71 7.11 1.72
CA VAL A 120 0.76 7.93 0.93
C VAL A 120 0.18 9.08 1.76
N GLY A 121 0.27 9.01 3.09
CA GLY A 121 -0.27 10.02 4.02
C GLY A 121 -1.64 9.68 4.60
N CYS A 122 -2.04 8.41 4.55
CA CYS A 122 -3.29 7.92 5.13
C CYS A 122 -3.07 7.44 6.57
N PHE A 123 -4.10 7.52 7.42
CA PHE A 123 -4.05 6.82 8.72
C PHE A 123 -4.26 5.33 8.48
N ILE A 124 -3.75 4.50 9.40
CA ILE A 124 -3.75 3.05 9.22
C ILE A 124 -4.53 2.33 10.34
N PRO A 125 -5.17 1.18 10.06
CA PRO A 125 -5.95 0.43 11.06
C PRO A 125 -5.03 -0.28 12.08
N ALA A 126 -4.58 0.45 13.08
CA ALA A 126 -3.73 0.00 14.17
C ALA A 126 -4.00 0.85 15.43
N GLU A 127 -3.58 0.37 16.59
CA GLU A 127 -3.65 1.12 17.84
C GLU A 127 -2.49 2.12 17.95
N LEU A 128 -1.27 1.67 17.62
CA LEU A 128 -0.07 2.48 17.49
C LEU A 128 0.68 2.09 16.22
N ALA A 129 1.28 3.08 15.57
CA ALA A 129 1.98 2.91 14.32
C ALA A 129 3.19 3.83 14.21
N THR A 130 4.39 3.25 14.33
CA THR A 130 5.67 3.88 13.98
C THR A 130 6.27 3.09 12.82
N LEU A 131 6.56 3.73 11.71
CA LEU A 131 7.12 3.07 10.52
C LEU A 131 8.44 3.72 10.13
N ARG A 132 9.31 2.92 9.51
CA ARG A 132 10.49 3.46 8.81
C ARG A 132 10.07 3.93 7.43
N VAL A 133 10.73 4.94 6.90
CA VAL A 133 10.51 5.34 5.50
C VAL A 133 11.19 4.33 4.59
N CYS A 134 10.42 3.64 3.77
CA CYS A 134 10.94 2.69 2.79
C CYS A 134 11.02 3.33 1.41
N ASP A 135 12.10 3.05 0.67
CA ASP A 135 12.27 3.50 -0.72
C ASP A 135 11.75 2.47 -1.72
N ARG A 136 11.74 1.19 -1.34
CA ARG A 136 11.27 0.06 -2.16
C ARG A 136 10.55 -0.98 -1.30
N ILE A 137 9.56 -1.62 -1.91
CA ILE A 137 8.91 -2.83 -1.38
C ILE A 137 9.17 -3.95 -2.38
N LEU A 138 9.84 -5.02 -1.95
CA LEU A 138 10.17 -6.17 -2.77
C LEU A 138 9.47 -7.41 -2.21
N ALA A 139 8.29 -7.71 -2.73
CA ALA A 139 7.50 -8.84 -2.27
C ALA A 139 7.52 -9.97 -3.29
N ARG A 140 7.76 -11.19 -2.81
CA ARG A 140 7.53 -12.40 -3.59
C ARG A 140 6.27 -13.09 -3.10
N VAL A 141 5.21 -12.97 -3.88
CA VAL A 141 3.91 -13.55 -3.54
C VAL A 141 3.55 -14.53 -4.65
N TYR A 142 3.50 -15.82 -4.30
CA TYR A 142 3.10 -16.87 -5.23
C TYR A 142 1.70 -16.56 -5.79
N PHE A 143 1.60 -16.46 -7.11
CA PHE A 143 0.37 -16.49 -7.89
C PHE A 143 0.48 -17.65 -8.87
N ASP A 144 -0.64 -18.31 -9.18
CA ASP A 144 -0.70 -19.57 -9.92
C ASP A 144 0.25 -19.64 -11.13
N ASP A 145 0.82 -20.84 -11.33
CA ASP A 145 1.88 -21.14 -12.29
C ASP A 145 1.57 -20.57 -13.69
N ASN A 146 2.42 -19.65 -14.16
CA ASN A 146 2.39 -19.18 -15.54
C ASN A 146 3.18 -20.17 -16.40
N MET A 147 2.49 -21.17 -16.97
CA MET A 147 3.10 -22.25 -17.76
C MET A 147 3.70 -21.78 -19.11
N ASP A 148 3.57 -20.52 -19.48
CA ASP A 148 3.82 -20.02 -20.83
C ASP A 148 5.23 -19.45 -21.09
N CYS A 149 6.16 -19.49 -20.12
CA CYS A 149 7.47 -18.82 -20.23
C CYS A 149 8.67 -19.69 -20.66
N GLY A 150 8.48 -20.97 -20.99
CA GLY A 150 9.58 -21.84 -21.47
C GLY A 150 10.75 -22.02 -20.47
N ALA A 151 10.53 -21.65 -19.20
CA ALA A 151 11.48 -21.78 -18.09
C ALA A 151 10.76 -22.45 -16.91
N SER A 152 11.50 -23.20 -16.09
CA SER A 152 10.92 -23.80 -14.88
C SER A 152 10.52 -22.72 -13.87
N SER A 153 9.52 -23.01 -13.04
CA SER A 153 9.14 -22.15 -11.92
C SER A 153 10.36 -21.79 -11.07
N PHE A 154 11.19 -22.78 -10.73
CA PHE A 154 12.47 -22.58 -10.02
C PHE A 154 13.39 -21.55 -10.68
N ILE A 155 13.54 -21.56 -12.00
CA ILE A 155 14.40 -20.57 -12.68
C ILE A 155 13.81 -19.17 -12.55
N LEU A 156 12.49 -19.02 -12.64
CA LEU A 156 11.82 -17.73 -12.44
C LEU A 156 12.01 -17.24 -10.99
N GLU A 157 11.90 -18.14 -10.02
CA GLU A 157 12.16 -17.85 -8.60
C GLU A 157 13.55 -17.27 -8.36
N ILE A 158 14.57 -17.95 -8.91
CA ILE A 158 15.96 -17.55 -8.73
C ILE A 158 16.23 -16.22 -9.45
N LYS A 159 15.61 -15.98 -10.61
CA LYS A 159 15.70 -14.69 -11.31
C LYS A 159 15.10 -13.54 -10.50
N GLU A 160 13.98 -13.76 -9.82
CA GLU A 160 13.37 -12.76 -8.93
C GLU A 160 14.27 -12.45 -7.74
N ILE A 161 14.84 -13.48 -7.09
CA ILE A 161 15.79 -13.30 -5.98
C ILE A 161 17.04 -12.56 -6.45
N GLN A 162 17.56 -12.91 -7.63
CA GLN A 162 18.69 -12.21 -8.24
C GLN A 162 18.34 -10.74 -8.48
N TYR A 163 17.14 -10.45 -8.98
CA TYR A 163 16.68 -9.08 -9.14
C TYR A 163 16.65 -8.34 -7.79
N PHE A 164 16.10 -8.95 -6.72
CA PHE A 164 16.06 -8.31 -5.40
C PHE A 164 17.46 -7.89 -4.92
N HIS A 165 18.46 -8.77 -5.09
CA HIS A 165 19.85 -8.46 -4.73
C HIS A 165 20.41 -7.25 -5.52
N THR A 166 19.96 -7.03 -6.76
CA THR A 166 20.47 -5.90 -7.57
C THR A 166 19.87 -4.54 -7.21
N VAL A 167 18.64 -4.51 -6.66
CA VAL A 167 17.92 -3.26 -6.37
C VAL A 167 17.79 -2.93 -4.87
N MET A 168 18.11 -3.88 -3.99
CA MET A 168 17.97 -3.69 -2.55
C MET A 168 18.88 -2.56 -2.02
N THR A 169 18.35 -1.79 -1.07
CA THR A 169 19.06 -0.76 -0.30
C THR A 169 18.81 -0.97 1.19
N ALA A 170 19.49 -0.20 2.04
CA ALA A 170 19.30 -0.25 3.49
C ALA A 170 17.86 0.07 3.95
N ASN A 171 17.08 0.76 3.11
CA ASN A 171 15.71 1.19 3.40
C ASN A 171 14.65 0.37 2.67
N THR A 172 15.05 -0.72 2.01
CA THR A 172 14.11 -1.59 1.30
C THR A 172 13.37 -2.51 2.28
N LEU A 173 12.05 -2.60 2.14
CA LEU A 173 11.23 -3.61 2.81
C LEU A 173 11.09 -4.84 1.91
N ILE A 174 11.44 -6.01 2.43
CA ILE A 174 11.36 -7.30 1.73
C ILE A 174 10.33 -8.18 2.42
#